data_AF-A0A832NJ93-F1
#
_entry.id   AF-A0A832NJ93-F1
#
_cell.length_a   1.000
_cell.length_b   1.000
_cell.length_c   1.000
_cell.angle_alpha   90.00
_cell.angle_beta   90.00
_cell.angle_gamma   90.00
#
_symmetry.space_group_name_H-M   'P 1'
#
loop_
_entity.id
_entity.type
_entity.pdbx_description
1 polymer ?
#
loop_
_entity_poly.entity_id
_entity_poly.type
_entity_poly.pdbx_seq_one_letter_code
_entity_poly.pdbx_strand_id
1 'polypeptide(L)'
;MRAAEARAREAEAVYEAQLLAKRRAQAGYGERVQCIIVSGELRVGSSWREIEPTGFDVVIDMPVSFGIQAYHGDRIRYSETGVAAFDGIAVSICHSEHDRLGDDYCARVLGTQADFRRGLRQAFAAKRFLRGELRCSLVEPQDRRRLGY
;
A
#
# COMPACT_ATOMS: atom_id res chain seq x y z
N MET A 1 -1.28 20.45 -28.35
CA MET A 1 -2.13 20.09 -27.20
C MET A 1 -1.55 18.92 -26.39
N ARG A 2 -1.27 17.74 -26.98
CA ARG A 2 -0.69 16.58 -26.27
C ARG A 2 0.59 16.84 -25.46
N ALA A 3 1.51 17.69 -25.96
CA ALA A 3 2.75 18.00 -25.25
C ALA A 3 2.55 18.88 -24.01
N ALA A 4 1.52 19.73 -24.00
CA ALA A 4 1.17 20.55 -22.83
C ALA A 4 0.48 19.71 -21.76
N GLU A 5 -0.41 18.80 -22.18
CA GLU A 5 -1.07 17.82 -21.29
C GLU A 5 -0.07 16.85 -20.66
N ALA A 6 0.92 16.36 -21.43
CA ALA A 6 1.97 15.50 -20.90
C ALA A 6 2.81 16.19 -19.83
N ARG A 7 3.24 17.44 -20.08
CA ARG A 7 4.00 18.24 -19.12
C ARG A 7 3.19 18.57 -17.86
N ALA A 8 1.89 18.83 -18.00
CA ALA A 8 1.01 19.06 -16.85
C ALA A 8 0.91 17.82 -15.95
N ARG A 9 0.75 16.63 -16.54
CA ARG A 9 0.72 15.37 -15.80
C ARG A 9 2.05 15.05 -15.12
N GLU A 10 3.17 15.31 -15.79
CA GLU A 10 4.50 15.13 -15.20
C GLU A 10 4.72 16.07 -14.01
N ALA A 11 4.33 17.35 -14.12
CA ALA A 11 4.45 18.32 -13.05
C ALA A 11 3.59 17.95 -11.83
N GLU A 12 2.36 17.47 -12.06
CA GLU A 12 1.45 16.98 -11.03
C GLU A 12 2.02 15.74 -10.33
N ALA A 13 2.52 14.75 -11.08
CA ALA A 13 3.14 13.56 -10.51
C ALA A 13 4.38 13.89 -9.66
N VAL A 14 5.20 14.85 -10.09
CA VAL A 14 6.36 15.32 -9.31
C VAL A 14 5.90 16.02 -8.03
N TYR A 15 4.86 16.85 -8.10
CA TYR A 15 4.31 17.53 -6.93
C TYR A 15 3.78 16.54 -5.89
N GLU A 16 2.96 15.58 -6.31
CA GLU A 16 2.41 14.53 -5.44
C GLU A 16 3.52 13.68 -4.80
N ALA A 17 4.54 13.30 -5.59
CA ALA A 17 5.69 12.56 -5.07
C ALA A 17 6.46 13.37 -4.00
N GLN A 18 6.64 14.67 -4.21
CA GLN A 18 7.28 15.56 -3.23
C GLN A 18 6.44 15.74 -1.97
N LEU A 19 5.11 15.88 -2.11
CA LEU A 19 4.20 15.99 -0.98
C LEU A 19 4.24 14.73 -0.13
N LEU A 20 4.14 13.56 -0.75
CA LEU A 20 4.23 12.26 -0.07
C LEU A 20 5.59 12.08 0.62
N ALA A 21 6.69 12.45 -0.03
CA ALA A 21 8.03 12.37 0.57
C ALA A 21 8.15 13.27 1.81
N LYS A 22 7.66 14.51 1.74
CA LYS A 22 7.63 15.42 2.89
C LYS A 22 6.79 14.86 4.03
N ARG A 23 5.62 14.31 3.73
CA ARG A 23 4.71 13.73 4.74
C ARG A 23 5.32 12.50 5.39
N ARG A 24 5.97 11.61 4.63
CA ARG A 24 6.72 10.47 5.17
C ARG A 24 7.87 10.88 6.08
N ALA A 25 8.56 11.99 5.76
CA ALA A 25 9.65 12.52 6.58
C ALA A 25 9.16 13.24 7.85
N GLN A 26 7.94 13.75 7.83
CA GLN A 26 7.33 14.49 8.95
C GLN A 26 6.42 13.60 9.82
N ALA A 27 6.10 12.39 9.38
CA ALA A 27 5.23 11.46 10.09
C ALA A 27 5.76 11.19 11.50
N GLY A 28 4.91 11.46 12.48
CA GLY A 28 5.14 11.15 13.87
C GLY A 28 5.07 9.64 14.15
N TYR A 29 5.40 9.28 15.37
CA TYR A 29 5.29 7.89 15.81
C TYR A 29 3.82 7.45 15.78
N GLY A 30 3.53 6.32 15.15
CA GLY A 30 2.17 5.81 14.99
C GLY A 30 1.44 6.31 13.74
N GLU A 31 2.03 7.22 12.96
CA GLU A 31 1.39 7.79 11.77
C GLU A 31 1.81 7.12 10.45
N ARG A 32 2.84 6.27 10.48
CA ARG A 32 3.40 5.63 9.28
C ARG A 32 3.64 4.15 9.49
N VAL A 33 3.17 3.35 8.55
CA VAL A 33 3.38 1.90 8.50
C VAL A 33 4.06 1.48 7.21
N GLN A 34 4.97 0.52 7.32
CA GLN A 34 5.50 -0.22 6.19
C GLN A 34 4.95 -1.62 6.22
N CYS A 35 4.40 -2.05 5.10
CA CYS A 35 3.78 -3.34 4.96
C CYS A 35 4.35 -4.11 3.77
N ILE A 36 4.37 -5.43 3.88
CA ILE A 36 4.73 -6.38 2.83
C ILE A 36 3.65 -7.45 2.78
N ILE A 37 3.11 -7.71 1.59
CA ILE A 37 2.33 -8.91 1.32
C ILE A 37 3.36 -10.03 1.12
N VAL A 38 3.52 -10.88 2.14
CA VAL A 38 4.59 -11.89 2.19
C VAL A 38 4.30 -13.04 1.23
N SER A 39 3.03 -13.42 1.16
CA SER A 39 2.49 -14.35 0.18
C SER A 39 1.07 -13.90 -0.16
N GLY A 40 0.66 -14.07 -1.40
CA GLY A 40 -0.67 -13.63 -1.80
C GLY A 40 -1.10 -14.15 -3.15
N GLU A 41 -2.38 -13.95 -3.43
CA GLU A 41 -2.99 -14.29 -4.70
C GLU A 41 -3.88 -13.14 -5.19
N LEU A 42 -3.75 -12.83 -6.47
CA LEU A 42 -4.60 -11.92 -7.21
C LEU A 42 -5.73 -12.69 -7.89
N ARG A 43 -6.94 -12.13 -7.84
CA ARG A 43 -8.10 -12.65 -8.57
C ARG A 43 -8.00 -12.24 -10.04
N VAL A 44 -7.74 -13.22 -10.92
CA VAL A 44 -7.71 -13.02 -12.38
C VAL A 44 -8.85 -13.81 -13.00
N GLY A 45 -9.90 -13.11 -13.43
CA GLY A 45 -11.15 -13.74 -13.86
C GLY A 45 -11.76 -14.59 -12.74
N SER A 46 -11.90 -15.89 -12.99
CA SER A 46 -12.43 -16.86 -12.02
C SER A 46 -11.36 -17.63 -11.23
N SER A 47 -10.07 -17.32 -11.44
CA SER A 47 -8.95 -18.02 -10.81
C SER A 47 -8.18 -17.11 -9.86
N TRP A 48 -7.60 -17.71 -8.82
CA TRP A 48 -6.59 -17.07 -7.99
C TRP A 48 -5.20 -17.37 -8.56
N ARG A 49 -4.33 -16.36 -8.60
CA ARG A 49 -2.98 -16.44 -9.16
C ARG A 49 -1.98 -15.89 -8.15
N GLU A 50 -0.95 -16.67 -7.86
CA GLU A 50 0.12 -16.25 -6.96
C GLU A 50 0.77 -14.94 -7.43
N ILE A 51 1.09 -14.08 -6.47
CA ILE A 51 1.74 -12.79 -6.72
C ILE A 51 3.18 -12.77 -6.22
N GLU A 52 3.98 -11.87 -6.78
CA GLU A 52 5.25 -11.50 -6.17
C GLU A 52 5.04 -10.79 -4.83
N PRO A 53 5.89 -11.08 -3.81
CA PRO A 53 5.87 -10.33 -2.58
C PRO A 53 6.00 -8.84 -2.84
N THR A 54 5.05 -8.06 -2.33
CA THR A 54 4.90 -6.65 -2.70
C THR A 54 4.83 -5.80 -1.45
N GLY A 55 5.63 -4.73 -1.40
CA GLY A 55 5.68 -3.79 -0.29
C GLY A 55 4.99 -2.47 -0.59
N PHE A 56 4.49 -1.81 0.46
CA PHE A 56 3.98 -0.45 0.39
C PHE A 56 4.19 0.29 1.73
N ASP A 57 4.22 1.62 1.65
CA ASP A 57 4.54 2.52 2.77
C ASP A 57 3.48 3.62 2.83
N VAL A 58 2.70 3.60 3.92
CA VAL A 58 1.48 4.40 4.06
C VAL A 58 1.62 5.33 5.25
N VAL A 59 1.23 6.60 5.04
CA VAL A 59 1.06 7.58 6.11
C VAL A 59 -0.44 7.73 6.36
N ILE A 60 -0.83 8.00 7.61
CA ILE A 60 -2.22 8.21 8.00
C ILE A 60 -2.90 9.24 7.09
N ASP A 61 -4.14 8.95 6.68
CA ASP A 61 -4.95 9.76 5.77
C ASP A 61 -4.30 10.07 4.40
N MET A 62 -3.26 9.32 4.02
CA MET A 62 -2.60 9.43 2.72
C MET A 62 -2.54 8.07 2.02
N PRO A 63 -3.62 7.71 1.32
CA PRO A 63 -3.64 6.53 0.47
C PRO A 63 -2.47 6.47 -0.51
N VAL A 64 -1.98 5.27 -0.77
CA VAL A 64 -0.92 5.05 -1.77
C VAL A 64 -1.30 3.94 -2.72
N SER A 65 -1.05 4.15 -4.01
CA SER A 65 -1.14 3.10 -5.00
C SER A 65 0.11 2.23 -4.96
N PHE A 66 -0.06 0.93 -5.18
CA PHE A 66 1.03 -0.04 -5.28
C PHE A 66 0.78 -1.02 -6.43
N GLY A 67 1.84 -1.43 -7.12
CA GLY A 67 1.75 -2.38 -8.22
C GLY A 67 1.74 -3.82 -7.74
N ILE A 68 0.95 -4.66 -8.39
CA ILE A 68 0.83 -6.10 -8.10
C ILE A 68 1.21 -6.86 -9.37
N GLN A 69 2.06 -7.87 -9.23
CA GLN A 69 2.48 -8.72 -10.34
C GLN A 69 2.13 -10.17 -10.02
N ALA A 70 1.44 -10.86 -10.94
CA ALA A 70 0.99 -12.23 -10.75
C ALA A 70 1.51 -13.20 -11.80
N TYR A 71 1.78 -14.42 -11.36
CA TYR A 71 2.35 -15.50 -12.13
C TYR A 71 1.31 -16.26 -12.97
N HIS A 72 1.77 -16.82 -14.09
CA HIS A 72 1.08 -17.83 -14.88
C HIS A 72 2.05 -18.95 -15.25
N GLY A 73 2.10 -20.00 -14.43
CA GLY A 73 3.25 -20.91 -14.43
C GLY A 73 4.46 -20.16 -13.87
N ASP A 74 5.61 -20.27 -14.53
CA ASP A 74 6.87 -19.70 -14.01
C ASP A 74 7.17 -18.27 -14.48
N ARG A 75 6.19 -17.57 -15.08
CA ARG A 75 6.37 -16.21 -15.62
C ARG A 75 5.30 -15.24 -15.14
N ILE A 76 5.70 -13.99 -14.94
CA ILE A 76 4.78 -12.87 -14.69
C ILE A 76 3.99 -12.61 -15.97
N ARG A 77 2.66 -12.60 -15.84
CA ARG A 77 1.76 -12.37 -16.98
C ARG A 77 0.72 -11.28 -16.72
N TYR A 78 0.39 -11.05 -15.46
CA TYR A 78 -0.65 -10.12 -15.07
C TYR A 78 -0.07 -9.03 -14.18
N SER A 79 -0.49 -7.80 -14.42
CA SER A 79 -0.17 -6.64 -13.60
C SER A 79 -1.46 -5.95 -13.20
N GLU A 80 -1.56 -5.55 -11.94
CA GLU A 80 -2.70 -4.80 -11.43
C GLU A 80 -2.22 -3.67 -10.50
N THR A 81 -3.06 -2.69 -10.23
CA THR A 81 -2.78 -1.68 -9.19
C THR A 81 -3.74 -1.88 -8.02
N GLY A 82 -3.22 -1.78 -6.80
CA GLY A 82 -4.02 -1.70 -5.58
C GLY A 82 -3.81 -0.35 -4.89
N VAL A 83 -4.71 -0.03 -3.97
CA VAL A 83 -4.61 1.12 -3.07
C VAL A 83 -4.52 0.64 -1.63
N ALA A 84 -3.51 1.11 -0.91
CA ALA A 84 -3.35 0.90 0.52
C ALA A 84 -3.70 2.19 1.28
N ALA A 85 -4.35 2.05 2.43
CA ALA A 85 -4.70 3.15 3.34
C ALA A 85 -4.40 2.75 4.79
N PHE A 86 -4.12 3.73 5.63
CA PHE A 86 -3.92 3.54 7.05
C PHE A 86 -4.64 4.65 7.82
N ASP A 87 -5.37 4.30 8.89
CA ASP A 87 -6.13 5.25 9.73
C ASP A 87 -5.60 5.30 11.18
N GLY A 88 -4.44 4.70 11.45
CA GLY A 88 -3.84 4.63 12.79
C GLY A 88 -4.08 3.30 13.52
N ILE A 89 -5.12 2.55 13.13
CA ILE A 89 -5.47 1.24 13.73
C ILE A 89 -5.76 0.15 12.69
N ALA A 90 -6.07 0.53 11.45
CA ALA A 90 -6.45 -0.36 10.37
C ALA A 90 -5.64 -0.07 9.11
N VAL A 91 -5.06 -1.10 8.52
CA VAL A 91 -4.55 -1.06 7.15
C VAL A 91 -5.64 -1.59 6.22
N SER A 92 -6.03 -0.80 5.24
CA SER A 92 -7.00 -1.17 4.22
C SER A 92 -6.29 -1.42 2.90
N ILE A 93 -6.63 -2.51 2.21
CA ILE A 93 -6.09 -2.88 0.90
C ILE A 93 -7.27 -3.03 -0.05
N CYS A 94 -7.36 -2.15 -1.04
CA CYS A 94 -8.49 -2.07 -1.97
C CYS A 94 -8.02 -2.14 -3.41
N HIS A 95 -8.91 -2.56 -4.31
CA HIS A 95 -8.66 -2.50 -5.74
C HIS A 95 -8.55 -1.04 -6.24
N SER A 96 -9.45 -0.15 -5.79
CA SER A 96 -9.39 1.28 -6.07
C SER A 96 -9.81 2.12 -4.86
N GLU A 97 -9.61 3.44 -4.93
CA GLU A 97 -10.06 4.36 -3.87
C GLU A 97 -11.58 4.38 -3.70
N HIS A 98 -12.32 4.17 -4.79
CA HIS A 98 -13.78 4.17 -4.82
C HIS A 98 -14.37 2.94 -4.13
N ASP A 99 -13.61 1.84 -4.07
CA ASP A 99 -14.07 0.56 -3.52
C ASP A 99 -14.09 0.54 -1.99
N ARG A 100 -13.62 1.60 -1.31
CA ARG A 100 -13.56 1.71 0.17
C ARG A 100 -14.89 1.48 0.89
N LEU A 101 -16.01 1.57 0.17
CA LEU A 101 -17.38 1.35 0.68
C LEU A 101 -17.91 -0.07 0.44
N GLY A 102 -17.21 -0.91 -0.33
CA GLY A 102 -17.63 -2.27 -0.70
C GLY A 102 -16.68 -3.36 -0.22
N ASP A 103 -17.19 -4.31 0.57
CA ASP A 103 -16.39 -5.36 1.22
C ASP A 103 -15.74 -6.38 0.27
N ASP A 104 -16.25 -6.52 -0.96
CA ASP A 104 -15.77 -7.59 -1.86
C ASP A 104 -14.43 -7.25 -2.54
N TYR A 105 -14.08 -5.97 -2.65
CA TYR A 105 -12.86 -5.49 -3.30
C TYR A 105 -11.86 -4.86 -2.33
N CYS A 106 -12.21 -4.82 -1.05
CA CYS A 106 -11.38 -4.28 0.01
C CYS A 106 -11.19 -5.30 1.13
N ALA A 107 -9.98 -5.37 1.66
CA ALA A 107 -9.66 -6.10 2.88
C ALA A 107 -9.17 -5.11 3.94
N ARG A 108 -9.46 -5.38 5.22
CA ARG A 108 -8.96 -4.59 6.34
C ARG A 108 -8.22 -5.49 7.31
N VAL A 109 -7.05 -5.03 7.74
CA VAL A 109 -6.22 -5.66 8.77
C VAL A 109 -6.19 -4.70 9.94
N LEU A 110 -6.64 -5.17 11.11
CA LEU A 110 -6.73 -4.39 12.33
C LEU A 110 -5.55 -4.73 13.24
N GLY A 111 -4.97 -3.71 13.87
CA GLY A 111 -3.93 -3.88 14.86
C GLY A 111 -3.86 -2.68 15.80
N THR A 112 -3.49 -2.93 17.05
CA THR A 112 -3.11 -1.83 17.95
C THR A 112 -1.75 -1.29 17.54
N GLN A 113 -1.39 -0.09 18.01
CA GLN A 113 -0.03 0.43 17.84
C GLN A 113 1.04 -0.54 18.40
N ALA A 114 0.71 -1.26 19.48
CA ALA A 114 1.61 -2.25 20.07
C ALA A 114 1.83 -3.45 19.15
N ASP A 115 0.81 -3.85 18.38
CA ASP A 115 0.92 -4.94 17.40
C ASP A 115 1.79 -4.50 16.23
N PHE A 116 1.51 -3.32 15.66
CA PHE A 116 2.34 -2.77 14.59
C PHE A 116 3.78 -2.50 15.04
N ARG A 117 4.03 -2.09 16.29
CA ARG A 117 5.40 -1.95 16.81
C ARG A 117 6.17 -3.27 16.83
N ARG A 118 5.49 -4.39 17.12
CA ARG A 118 6.12 -5.73 17.17
C ARG A 118 6.25 -6.38 15.79
N GLY A 119 5.68 -5.77 14.75
CA GLY A 119 5.57 -6.36 13.43
C GLY A 119 4.36 -7.27 13.32
N LEU A 120 3.19 -6.66 13.13
CA LEU A 120 1.92 -7.35 12.93
C LEU A 120 2.02 -8.32 11.74
N ARG A 121 1.49 -9.53 11.89
CA ARG A 121 1.38 -10.53 10.83
C ARG A 121 -0.04 -11.09 10.83
N GLN A 122 -0.78 -10.89 9.74
CA GLN A 122 -2.18 -11.28 9.68
C GLN A 122 -2.60 -11.65 8.26
N ALA A 123 -3.50 -12.64 8.15
CA ALA A 123 -4.14 -12.97 6.89
C ALA A 123 -5.20 -11.91 6.52
N PHE A 124 -5.34 -11.64 5.23
CA PHE A 124 -6.37 -10.74 4.70
C PHE A 124 -7.00 -11.34 3.44
N ALA A 125 -8.25 -10.96 3.15
CA ALA A 125 -8.93 -11.39 1.95
C ALA A 125 -9.98 -10.37 1.49
N ALA A 126 -9.83 -9.89 0.26
CA ALA A 126 -10.84 -9.20 -0.51
C ALA A 126 -11.37 -10.17 -1.57
N LYS A 127 -12.63 -10.58 -1.47
CA LYS A 127 -13.19 -11.74 -2.21
C LYS A 127 -12.96 -11.69 -3.72
N ARG A 128 -12.93 -10.50 -4.32
CA ARG A 128 -12.86 -10.27 -5.77
C ARG A 128 -11.56 -9.60 -6.22
N PHE A 129 -10.58 -9.45 -5.33
CA PHE A 129 -9.36 -8.72 -5.63
C PHE A 129 -8.11 -9.47 -5.17
N LEU A 130 -7.80 -9.43 -3.88
CA LEU A 130 -6.49 -9.85 -3.37
C LEU A 130 -6.66 -10.54 -2.02
N ARG A 131 -5.91 -11.62 -1.81
CA ARG A 131 -5.84 -12.31 -0.52
C ARG A 131 -4.43 -12.75 -0.24
N GLY A 132 -4.11 -12.98 1.03
CA GLY A 132 -2.79 -13.44 1.40
C GLY A 132 -2.45 -13.15 2.85
N GLU A 133 -1.16 -13.02 3.11
CA GLU A 133 -0.62 -12.68 4.41
C GLU A 133 0.11 -11.33 4.35
N LEU A 134 -0.30 -10.43 5.23
CA LEU A 134 0.28 -9.11 5.38
C LEU A 134 1.18 -9.08 6.61
N ARG A 135 2.39 -8.53 6.45
CA ARG A 135 3.26 -8.16 7.56
C ARG A 135 3.43 -6.65 7.57
N CYS A 136 3.12 -5.99 8.68
CA CYS A 136 3.23 -4.54 8.82
C CYS A 136 4.00 -4.15 10.08
N SER A 137 4.82 -3.11 9.97
CA SER A 137 5.53 -2.51 11.11
C SER A 137 5.37 -0.99 11.12
N LEU A 138 5.31 -0.39 12.31
CA LEU A 138 5.47 1.06 12.44
C LEU A 138 6.88 1.47 12.02
N VAL A 139 6.97 2.62 11.35
CA VAL A 139 8.26 3.25 11.05
C VAL A 139 8.60 4.21 12.19
N GLU A 140 9.80 4.09 12.76
CA GLU A 140 10.27 5.07 13.74
C GLU A 140 10.50 6.43 13.06
N PRO A 141 10.11 7.55 13.70
CA PRO A 141 10.43 8.86 13.18
C PRO A 141 11.93 8.98 12.95
N GLN A 142 12.33 9.54 11.81
CA GLN A 142 13.74 9.83 11.58
C GLN A 142 14.18 10.85 12.64
N ASP A 143 15.16 10.47 13.47
CA ASP A 143 15.70 11.34 14.51
C ASP A 143 16.36 12.56 13.83
N ARG A 144 15.63 13.68 13.79
CA ARG A 144 16.08 14.93 13.18
C ARG A 144 17.41 15.42 13.75
N ARG A 145 17.81 14.96 14.94
CA ARG A 145 19.09 15.31 15.58
C ARG A 145 20.30 14.64 14.94
N ARG A 146 20.14 13.54 14.20
CA ARG A 146 21.25 12.86 13.50
C ARG A 146 21.56 13.44 12.11
N LEU A 147 20.74 14.38 11.62
CA LEU A 147 20.87 14.96 10.28
C LEU A 147 21.45 16.39 10.26
N GLY A 148 22.00 16.89 11.38
CA GLY A 148 22.90 18.05 11.39
C GLY A 148 22.38 19.30 10.65
N TYR A 149 21.16 19.75 10.98
CA TYR A 149 20.71 21.12 10.71
C TYR A 149 20.71 21.92 12.01
#